data_AF-A0A2T0VQX5-F1
#
_entry.id   AF-A0A2T0VQX5-F1
#
_cell.length_a   1.000
_cell.length_b   1.000
_cell.length_c   1.000
_cell.angle_alpha   90.00
_cell.angle_beta   90.00
_cell.angle_gamma   90.00
#
_symmetry.space_group_name_H-M   'P 1'
#
loop_
_entity.id
_entity.type
_entity.pdbx_description
1 polymer ?
#
loop_
_entity_poly.entity_id
_entity_poly.type
_entity_poly.pdbx_seq_one_letter_code
_entity_poly.pdbx_strand_id
1 'polypeptide(L)'
;TIQRSYVLQLLYQPEYAFEKLTPEESQCLFEEYPFVKELYDSIQTFKKMLETHDGKGLGDWLVQAEQSPYKELHSFVDGTKQDLDAILMAIQSPYSNGLVEGSINKLKVIKRIMYGRCSFALLRNKVLLLERFHSVN
;
A
#
# COMPACT_ATOMS: atom_id res chain seq x y z
N THR A 1 8.23 27.45 -5.20
CA THR A 1 6.95 26.92 -4.68
C THR A 1 6.93 25.42 -4.86
N ILE A 2 6.83 24.67 -3.76
CA ILE A 2 6.80 23.20 -3.78
C ILE A 2 5.51 22.74 -4.48
N GLN A 3 5.63 21.80 -5.42
CA GLN A 3 4.45 21.25 -6.08
C GLN A 3 3.71 20.29 -5.14
N ARG A 4 2.38 20.36 -5.15
CA ARG A 4 1.51 19.45 -4.35
C ARG A 4 1.80 17.97 -4.65
N SER A 5 2.14 17.63 -5.89
CA SER A 5 2.54 16.28 -6.30
C SER A 5 3.72 15.75 -5.47
N TYR A 6 4.72 16.59 -5.19
CA TYR A 6 5.89 16.21 -4.41
C TYR A 6 5.55 16.00 -2.93
N VAL A 7 4.64 16.81 -2.38
CA VAL A 7 4.12 16.60 -1.00
C VAL A 7 3.38 15.27 -0.89
N LEU A 8 2.55 14.92 -1.86
CA LEU A 8 1.86 13.62 -1.87
C LEU A 8 2.83 12.45 -2.05
N GLN A 9 3.84 12.61 -2.91
CA GLN A 9 4.91 11.63 -3.08
C GLN A 9 5.72 11.45 -1.80
N LEU A 10 5.97 12.51 -1.03
CA LEU A 10 6.70 12.43 0.24
C LEU A 10 6.04 11.47 1.23
N LEU A 11 4.71 11.48 1.31
CA LEU A 11 3.95 10.59 2.20
C LEU A 11 4.02 9.11 1.74
N TYR A 12 3.96 8.87 0.42
CA TYR A 12 3.84 7.50 -0.12
C TYR A 12 5.18 6.86 -0.53
N GLN A 13 6.11 7.64 -1.08
CA GLN A 13 7.42 7.22 -1.59
C GLN A 13 8.46 8.32 -1.31
N PRO A 14 8.92 8.45 -0.05
CA PRO A 14 9.84 9.52 0.35
C PRO A 14 11.13 9.54 -0.45
N GLU A 15 11.67 8.37 -0.78
CA GLU A 15 12.90 8.20 -1.57
C GLU A 15 12.83 8.98 -2.88
N TYR A 16 11.72 8.85 -3.61
CA TYR A 16 11.48 9.54 -4.87
C TYR A 16 11.23 11.04 -4.66
N ALA A 17 10.56 11.41 -3.57
CA ALA A 17 10.29 12.80 -3.25
C ALA A 17 11.59 13.54 -2.90
N PHE A 18 12.52 12.91 -2.18
CA PHE A 18 13.82 13.48 -1.82
C PHE A 18 14.79 13.58 -3.01
N GLU A 19 14.54 12.89 -4.13
CA GLU A 19 15.24 13.19 -5.40
C GLU A 19 14.81 14.53 -6.02
N LYS A 20 13.64 15.03 -5.65
CA LYS A 20 13.01 16.24 -6.23
C LYS A 20 12.94 17.41 -5.26
N LEU A 21 12.95 17.15 -3.95
CA LEU A 21 12.94 18.12 -2.87
C LEU A 21 14.29 18.15 -2.19
N THR A 22 14.85 19.32 -1.97
CA THR A 22 16.05 19.42 -1.13
C THR A 22 15.70 19.16 0.34
N PRO A 23 16.68 18.78 1.18
CA PRO A 23 16.47 18.64 2.62
C PRO A 23 15.91 19.92 3.27
N GLU A 24 16.37 21.09 2.82
CA GLU A 24 15.92 22.39 3.32
C GLU A 24 14.47 22.65 2.94
N GLU A 25 14.07 22.34 1.70
CA GLU A 25 12.67 22.48 1.25
C GLU A 25 11.73 21.57 2.03
N SER A 26 12.16 20.34 2.30
CA SER A 26 11.39 19.38 3.10
C SER A 26 11.25 19.83 4.55
N GLN A 27 12.32 20.40 5.12
CA GLN A 27 12.30 20.94 6.47
C GLN A 27 11.40 22.17 6.57
N CYS A 28 11.50 23.13 5.64
CA CYS A 28 10.58 24.27 5.57
C CYS A 28 9.13 23.82 5.41
N LEU A 29 8.85 22.79 4.61
CA LEU A 29 7.50 22.23 4.45
C LEU A 29 6.96 21.72 5.80
N PHE A 30 7.79 21.02 6.57
CA PHE A 30 7.38 20.50 7.88
C PHE A 30 7.24 21.59 8.95
N GLU A 31 8.00 22.67 8.85
CA GLU A 31 7.88 23.83 9.73
C GLU A 31 6.62 24.65 9.41
N GLU A 32 6.34 24.88 8.13
CA GLU A 32 5.17 25.63 7.67
C GLU A 32 3.87 24.83 7.83
N TYR A 33 3.93 23.52 7.63
CA TYR A 33 2.80 22.60 7.72
C TYR A 33 3.10 21.40 8.65
N PRO A 34 3.04 21.59 9.98
CA PRO A 34 3.31 20.53 10.95
C PRO A 34 2.46 19.28 10.76
N PHE A 35 1.23 19.44 10.27
CA PHE A 35 0.33 18.31 10.00
C PHE A 35 0.90 17.34 8.95
N VAL A 36 1.65 17.85 7.96
CA VAL A 36 2.29 17.00 6.93
C VAL A 36 3.35 16.13 7.57
N LYS A 37 4.10 16.69 8.53
CA LYS A 37 5.12 15.96 9.28
C LYS A 37 4.49 14.87 10.14
N GLU A 38 3.43 15.19 10.89
CA GLU A 38 2.73 14.21 11.73
C GLU A 38 2.17 13.03 10.92
N LEU A 39 1.55 13.34 9.77
CA LEU A 39 1.06 12.31 8.84
C LEU A 39 2.22 11.49 8.26
N TYR A 40 3.29 12.16 7.84
CA TYR A 40 4.49 11.51 7.33
C TYR A 40 5.06 10.52 8.36
N ASP A 41 5.31 10.98 9.59
CA ASP A 41 5.88 10.17 10.68
C ASP A 41 4.98 8.97 11.02
N SER A 42 3.66 9.18 11.05
CA SER A 42 2.69 8.10 11.28
C SER A 42 2.73 7.05 10.16
N ILE A 43 2.74 7.47 8.88
CA ILE A 43 2.80 6.56 7.73
C ILE A 43 4.12 5.80 7.69
N GLN A 44 5.26 6.47 7.96
CA GLN A 44 6.57 5.82 7.97
C GLN A 44 6.69 4.81 9.11
N THR A 45 6.18 5.15 10.30
CA THR A 45 6.10 4.20 11.42
C THR A 45 5.29 2.98 11.01
N PHE A 46 4.12 3.18 10.39
CA PHE A 46 3.30 2.08 9.90
C PHE A 46 4.03 1.17 8.91
N LYS A 47 4.64 1.75 7.87
CA LYS A 47 5.42 0.99 6.87
C LYS A 47 6.57 0.21 7.49
N LYS A 48 7.32 0.85 8.38
CA LYS A 48 8.45 0.22 9.06
C LYS A 48 8.00 -1.02 9.83
N MET A 49 6.86 -0.96 10.52
CA MET A 49 6.31 -2.13 11.22
C MET A 49 5.95 -3.28 10.28
N LEU A 50 5.41 -2.97 9.08
CA LEU A 50 5.14 -3.97 8.06
C LEU A 50 6.44 -4.63 7.57
N GLU A 51 7.48 -3.83 7.32
CA GLU A 51 8.79 -4.30 6.85
C GLU A 51 9.53 -5.12 7.90
N THR A 52 9.44 -4.73 9.17
CA THR A 52 10.11 -5.44 10.27
C THR A 52 9.27 -6.58 10.84
N HIS A 53 8.11 -6.87 10.26
CA HIS A 53 7.17 -7.89 10.74
C HIS A 53 6.78 -7.69 12.23
N ASP A 54 6.72 -6.43 12.69
CA ASP A 54 6.48 -6.09 14.10
C ASP A 54 4.99 -5.98 14.41
N GLY A 55 4.38 -7.13 14.71
CA GLY A 55 2.97 -7.18 15.12
C GLY A 55 2.67 -6.51 16.47
N LYS A 56 3.66 -6.31 17.35
CA LYS A 56 3.43 -5.60 18.63
C LYS A 56 3.36 -4.10 18.39
N GLY A 57 4.25 -3.57 17.57
CA GLY A 57 4.24 -2.16 17.17
C GLY A 57 2.89 -1.70 16.60
N LEU A 58 2.18 -2.58 15.88
CA LEU A 58 0.86 -2.25 15.33
C LEU A 58 -0.12 -1.78 16.41
N GLY A 59 -0.12 -2.42 17.59
CA GLY A 59 -1.00 -2.03 18.69
C GLY A 59 -0.72 -0.62 19.20
N ASP A 60 0.56 -0.32 19.44
CA ASP A 60 1.00 1.01 19.90
C ASP A 60 0.68 2.09 18.87
N TRP A 61 0.91 1.79 17.59
CA TRP A 61 0.60 2.70 16.49
C TRP A 61 -0.91 2.96 16.36
N LEU A 62 -1.76 1.94 16.52
CA LEU A 62 -3.22 2.11 16.46
C LEU A 62 -3.71 3.06 17.56
N VAL A 63 -3.17 2.96 18.77
CA VAL A 63 -3.50 3.88 19.88
C VAL A 63 -3.08 5.31 19.54
N GLN A 64 -1.88 5.50 18.97
CA GLN A 64 -1.40 6.82 18.55
C GLN A 64 -2.23 7.41 17.41
N ALA A 65 -2.55 6.59 16.40
CA ALA A 65 -3.33 7.01 15.23
C ALA A 65 -4.78 7.35 15.58
N GLU A 66 -5.35 6.72 16.60
CA GLU A 66 -6.70 7.02 17.13
C GLU A 66 -6.77 8.35 17.91
N GLN A 67 -5.65 8.82 18.44
CA GLN A 67 -5.56 10.13 19.11
C GLN A 67 -5.29 11.27 18.14
N SER A 68 -5.10 10.96 16.85
CA SER A 68 -4.81 11.94 15.82
C SER A 68 -5.99 12.91 15.61
N PRO A 69 -5.74 14.18 15.24
CA PRO A 69 -6.84 15.06 14.82
C PRO A 69 -7.42 14.72 13.43
N TYR A 70 -6.81 13.78 12.68
CA TYR A 70 -7.15 13.52 11.28
C TYR A 70 -8.21 12.41 11.13
N LYS A 71 -9.39 12.78 10.62
CA LYS A 71 -10.52 11.86 10.41
C LYS A 71 -10.19 10.71 9.46
N GLU A 72 -9.34 10.96 8.48
CA GLU A 72 -8.86 9.97 7.51
C GLU A 72 -8.06 8.86 8.21
N LEU A 73 -7.26 9.20 9.23
CA LEU A 73 -6.57 8.20 10.04
C LEU A 73 -7.55 7.40 10.90
N HIS A 74 -8.56 8.03 11.49
CA HIS A 74 -9.59 7.29 12.25
C HIS A 74 -10.31 6.26 11.39
N SER A 75 -10.72 6.63 10.18
CA SER A 75 -11.40 5.70 9.26
C SER A 75 -10.50 4.51 8.89
N PHE A 76 -9.19 4.75 8.75
CA PHE A 76 -8.21 3.70 8.51
C PHE A 76 -8.01 2.80 9.74
N VAL A 77 -7.90 3.39 10.93
CA VAL A 77 -7.78 2.67 12.22
C VAL A 77 -9.00 1.79 12.45
N ASP A 78 -10.21 2.30 12.22
CA ASP A 78 -11.45 1.54 12.38
C ASP A 78 -11.51 0.33 11.45
N GLY A 79 -11.16 0.51 10.17
CA GLY A 79 -11.05 -0.60 9.22
C GLY A 79 -9.98 -1.61 9.64
N THR A 80 -8.83 -1.13 10.12
CA THR A 80 -7.74 -1.99 10.60
C THR A 80 -8.15 -2.80 11.82
N LYS A 81 -8.92 -2.22 12.75
CA LYS A 81 -9.44 -2.91 13.93
C LYS A 81 -10.45 -4.00 13.57
N GLN A 82 -11.27 -3.79 12.54
CA GLN A 82 -12.25 -4.80 12.08
C GLN A 82 -11.56 -6.07 11.57
N ASP A 83 -10.42 -5.92 10.89
CA ASP A 83 -9.65 -7.03 10.30
C ASP A 83 -8.33 -7.29 11.05
N LEU A 84 -8.25 -6.95 12.34
CA LEU A 84 -6.99 -6.92 13.10
C LEU A 84 -6.23 -8.24 13.07
N ASP A 85 -6.92 -9.37 13.26
CA ASP A 85 -6.30 -10.69 13.22
C ASP A 85 -5.69 -11.00 11.85
N ALA A 86 -6.39 -10.66 10.78
CA ALA A 86 -5.90 -10.87 9.41
C ALA A 86 -4.69 -9.98 9.12
N ILE A 87 -4.69 -8.74 9.60
CA ILE A 87 -3.59 -7.80 9.42
C ILE A 87 -2.38 -8.21 10.25
N LEU A 88 -2.56 -8.64 11.50
CA LEU A 88 -1.49 -9.18 12.33
C LEU A 88 -0.85 -10.41 11.68
N MET A 89 -1.66 -11.32 11.15
CA MET A 89 -1.15 -12.47 10.41
C MET A 89 -0.42 -12.05 9.14
N ALA A 90 -0.93 -11.05 8.40
CA ALA A 90 -0.25 -10.51 7.22
C ALA A 90 1.11 -9.89 7.57
N ILE A 91 1.23 -9.22 8.72
CA ILE A 91 2.49 -8.65 9.21
C ILE A 91 3.46 -9.74 9.65
N GLN A 92 3.02 -10.74 10.41
CA GLN A 92 3.91 -11.75 10.99
C GLN A 92 4.28 -12.86 10.00
N SER A 93 3.48 -13.05 8.95
CA SER A 93 3.69 -14.09 7.96
C SER A 93 4.94 -13.82 7.11
N PRO A 94 5.76 -14.84 6.84
CA PRO A 94 6.85 -14.73 5.86
C PRO A 94 6.34 -14.73 4.41
N TYR A 95 5.06 -15.07 4.20
CA TYR A 95 4.42 -15.10 2.88
C TYR A 95 3.66 -13.80 2.63
N SER A 96 3.85 -13.23 1.45
CA SER A 96 3.08 -12.09 0.96
C SER A 96 1.95 -12.55 0.03
N ASN A 97 0.85 -11.80 0.01
CA ASN A 97 -0.24 -12.01 -0.95
C ASN A 97 0.13 -11.58 -2.38
N GLY A 98 1.33 -11.05 -2.62
CA GLY A 98 1.73 -10.49 -3.92
C GLY A 98 1.66 -11.49 -5.07
N LEU A 99 2.02 -12.75 -4.85
CA LEU A 99 1.93 -13.79 -5.89
C LEU A 99 0.46 -14.09 -6.26
N VAL A 100 -0.41 -14.16 -5.25
CA VAL A 100 -1.84 -14.39 -5.42
C VAL A 100 -2.48 -13.19 -6.14
N GLU A 101 -2.16 -11.97 -5.71
CA GLU A 101 -2.63 -10.73 -6.34
C GLU A 101 -2.17 -10.61 -7.80
N GLY A 102 -0.92 -10.97 -8.10
CA GLY A 102 -0.39 -11.01 -9.46
C GLY A 102 -1.16 -11.99 -10.35
N SER A 103 -1.45 -13.18 -9.81
CA SER A 103 -2.26 -14.19 -10.51
C SER A 103 -3.69 -13.71 -10.75
N ILE A 104 -4.32 -13.09 -9.75
CA ILE A 104 -5.65 -12.49 -9.86
C ILE A 104 -5.65 -11.34 -10.87
N ASN A 105 -4.62 -10.50 -10.88
CA ASN A 105 -4.50 -9.40 -11.84
C ASN A 105 -4.37 -9.92 -13.28
N LYS A 106 -3.54 -10.95 -13.50
CA LYS A 106 -3.44 -11.65 -14.81
C LYS A 106 -4.80 -12.17 -15.25
N LEU A 107 -5.54 -12.83 -14.36
CA LEU A 107 -6.90 -13.30 -14.63
C LEU A 107 -7.86 -12.14 -14.97
N LYS A 108 -7.82 -11.04 -14.22
CA LYS A 108 -8.62 -9.84 -14.48
C LYS A 108 -8.30 -9.23 -15.85
N VAL A 109 -7.04 -9.18 -16.27
CA VAL A 109 -6.62 -8.70 -17.58
C VAL A 109 -7.18 -9.58 -18.70
N ILE A 110 -7.07 -10.91 -18.56
CA ILE A 110 -7.64 -11.85 -19.54
C ILE A 110 -9.14 -11.64 -19.68
N LYS A 111 -9.87 -11.50 -18.57
CA LYS A 111 -11.32 -11.22 -18.59
C LYS A 111 -11.65 -9.91 -19.30
N ARG A 112 -10.85 -8.84 -19.11
CA ARG A 112 -11.05 -7.55 -19.79
C ARG A 112 -10.82 -7.66 -21.30
N ILE A 113 -9.76 -8.34 -21.74
CA ILE A 113 -9.48 -8.57 -23.17
C ILE A 113 -10.61 -9.39 -23.83
N MET A 114 -11.26 -10.25 -23.06
CA MET A 114 -12.41 -11.05 -23.50
C MET A 114 -13.75 -10.29 -23.46
N TYR A 115 -13.75 -8.99 -23.14
CA TYR A 115 -14.95 -8.16 -23.03
C TYR A 115 -16.02 -8.77 -22.10
N GLY A 116 -15.58 -9.39 -20.99
CA GLY A 116 -16.47 -10.04 -20.02
C GLY A 116 -17.06 -11.38 -20.46
N ARG A 117 -16.76 -11.88 -21.67
CA ARG A 117 -17.21 -13.20 -22.16
C ARG A 117 -16.40 -14.31 -21.51
N CYS A 118 -16.78 -14.71 -20.30
CA CYS A 118 -15.91 -15.51 -19.43
C CYS A 118 -16.67 -16.64 -18.73
N SER A 119 -17.32 -17.54 -19.49
CA SER A 119 -17.69 -18.83 -18.88
C SER A 119 -16.44 -19.49 -18.32
N PHE A 120 -16.57 -20.24 -17.22
CA PHE A 120 -15.42 -20.83 -16.54
C PHE A 120 -14.55 -21.66 -17.51
N ALA A 121 -15.19 -22.46 -18.36
CA ALA A 121 -14.52 -23.25 -19.39
C ALA A 121 -13.72 -22.38 -20.38
N LEU A 122 -14.30 -21.29 -20.87
CA LEU A 122 -13.66 -20.40 -21.83
C LEU A 122 -12.49 -19.63 -21.20
N LEU A 123 -12.66 -19.13 -19.98
CA LEU A 123 -11.59 -18.46 -19.23
C LEU A 123 -10.44 -19.43 -18.97
N ARG A 124 -10.73 -20.64 -18.49
CA ARG A 124 -9.73 -21.68 -18.25
C ARG A 124 -8.93 -22.00 -19.52
N ASN A 125 -9.60 -22.20 -20.64
CA ASN A 125 -8.94 -22.49 -21.92
C ASN A 125 -8.05 -21.34 -22.36
N LYS A 126 -8.51 -20.08 -22.20
CA LYS A 126 -7.72 -18.89 -22.55
C LYS A 126 -6.49 -18.73 -21.66
N VAL A 127 -6.63 -18.96 -20.35
CA VAL A 127 -5.52 -18.93 -19.39
C VAL A 127 -4.47 -19.97 -19.76
N LEU A 128 -4.87 -21.24 -19.90
CA LEU A 128 -3.95 -22.34 -20.25
C LEU A 128 -3.23 -22.08 -21.58
N LEU A 129 -3.95 -21.54 -22.57
CA LEU A 129 -3.35 -21.15 -23.84
C LEU A 129 -2.25 -20.08 -23.67
N LEU A 130 -2.52 -19.04 -22.87
CA LEU A 130 -1.57 -17.94 -22.63
C LEU A 130 -0.36 -18.37 -21.77
N GLU A 131 -0.55 -19.28 -20.81
CA GLU A 131 0.57 -19.87 -20.07
C GLU A 131 1.46 -20.72 -20.97
N ARG A 132 0.86 -21.52 -21.87
CA ARG A 132 1.62 -22.33 -22.82
C ARG A 132 2.55 -21.48 -23.69
N PHE A 133 2.10 -20.30 -24.13
CA PHE A 133 2.94 -19.39 -24.90
C PHE A 133 4.05 -18.72 -24.08
N HIS A 134 3.87 -18.56 -22.76
CA HIS A 134 4.95 -18.08 -21.88
C HIS A 134 6.04 -19.12 -21.66
N SER A 135 5.71 -20.41 -21.61
CA SER A 135 6.69 -21.48 -21.39
C SER A 135 7.58 -21.83 -22.61
N VAL A 136 7.29 -21.26 -23.78
CA VAL A 136 7.96 -21.56 -25.05
C VAL A 136 8.93 -20.44 -25.47
N ASN A 137 8.91 -19.30 -24.78
CA ASN A 137 9.85 -18.19 -24.94
C ASN A 137 10.72 -18.06 -23.69
#